data_AF-A0AAD5NMK6-F1
#
_entry.id   AF-A0AAD5NMK6-F1
#
_cell.length_a   1.000
_cell.length_b   1.000
_cell.length_c   1.000
_cell.angle_alpha   90.00
_cell.angle_beta   90.00
_cell.angle_gamma   90.00
#
_symmetry.space_group_name_H-M   'P 1'
#
loop_
_entity.id
_entity.type
_entity.pdbx_description
1 polymer ?
#
loop_
_entity_poly.entity_id
_entity_poly.type
_entity_poly.pdbx_seq_one_letter_code
_entity_poly.pdbx_strand_id
1 'polypeptide(L)'
;MTYTEKRSPTFLTTGNPCLDFFFHVVPNTQPRSLKHRLCSAWNHDQLTTLKLIFNLRGVRGTGKSDMEGFYTAALWLHQNHPKTLAANVGSIPRFGYLKDLPEILYQLVRGPDVGRKQKADLAKAKKNIKGAKEMPSREDRMMDRSSVPREIRVLESLRRDSMKKLEASRLRRVRRREMARNALDKYSDDQDYRFLFERISDYFAEHLKNYMTFYESGELRKVSLAAKWCPSMDCTYDRVTLICESIAKKVFPRELYPEYEGIEEAHYSYRVRNRLRKQVLVPLRKVLESQEVSSVAMSLYKDKFLNARFTKYLEQVKAENTKIDAGEFLPHLIVKSLDKSLKHDCRYGSVQVAELQWKRMVDDLSKEGKLRNCMAVCDVSPSMKKTSVAVVLGLLVSELSEDPWKGKLITFSEIPVLQTVKGDNLKSKIEFVQKTGWRGMNTNFQNVFDKILKIAVEENLKPEQMIKRLFVFSDMEFDKASTKPWETDYQAIVRKYTEKGYGSALPQIVFWNLRHSTATPVPRNQKGVVLLSGFSTNLLKLFFDSELDMDIDPEIAMEAAISGEEYQKLVVVD
;
A
#
# COMPACT_ATOMS: atom_id res chain seq x y z
N MET A 1 -29.61 12.51 -7.29
CA MET A 1 -28.60 13.48 -6.79
C MET A 1 -28.66 13.50 -5.27
N THR A 2 -27.54 13.68 -4.59
CA THR A 2 -27.43 13.88 -3.13
C THR A 2 -26.64 15.15 -2.85
N TYR A 3 -26.37 15.43 -1.58
CA TYR A 3 -25.49 16.49 -1.14
C TYR A 3 -24.18 15.93 -0.54
N THR A 4 -23.06 16.62 -0.76
CA THR A 4 -21.80 16.38 0.00
C THR A 4 -22.00 16.70 1.48
N GLU A 5 -21.05 16.31 2.35
CA GLU A 5 -21.06 16.75 3.77
C GLU A 5 -21.13 18.29 3.89
N LYS A 6 -20.64 19.00 2.86
CA LYS A 6 -20.68 20.46 2.75
C LYS A 6 -21.82 21.00 1.86
N ARG A 7 -22.88 20.22 1.67
CA ARG A 7 -24.16 20.64 1.04
C ARG A 7 -24.11 20.99 -0.45
N SER A 8 -23.17 20.43 -1.21
CA SER A 8 -23.08 20.60 -2.67
C SER A 8 -23.81 19.48 -3.41
N PRO A 9 -24.58 19.77 -4.47
CA PRO A 9 -25.16 18.72 -5.32
C PRO A 9 -24.07 17.80 -5.88
N THR A 10 -24.20 16.50 -5.66
CA THR A 10 -23.27 15.48 -6.15
C THR A 10 -24.01 14.19 -6.50
N PHE A 11 -23.38 13.31 -7.28
CA PHE A 11 -23.95 12.01 -7.57
C PHE A 11 -23.66 11.04 -6.41
N LEU A 12 -24.58 10.11 -6.16
CA LEU A 12 -24.37 9.01 -5.19
C LEU A 12 -23.49 7.91 -5.78
N THR A 13 -23.54 7.76 -7.11
CA THR A 13 -22.93 6.71 -7.90
C THR A 13 -22.61 7.26 -9.28
N THR A 14 -21.59 6.72 -9.92
CA THR A 14 -21.28 6.98 -11.33
C THR A 14 -22.28 6.29 -12.28
N GLY A 15 -23.08 5.35 -11.79
CA GLY A 15 -23.93 4.45 -12.57
C GLY A 15 -23.25 3.15 -12.97
N ASN A 16 -21.93 3.00 -12.75
CA ASN A 16 -21.18 1.76 -12.93
C ASN A 16 -20.59 1.32 -11.56
N PRO A 17 -21.06 0.19 -10.98
CA PRO A 17 -20.56 -0.31 -9.69
C PRO A 17 -19.06 -0.62 -9.64
N CYS A 18 -18.46 -1.03 -10.77
CA CYS A 18 -17.01 -1.25 -10.87
C CYS A 18 -16.24 0.07 -10.78
N LEU A 19 -16.74 1.10 -11.47
CA LEU A 19 -16.16 2.44 -11.40
C LEU A 19 -16.33 3.05 -9.99
N ASP A 20 -17.47 2.83 -9.35
CA ASP A 20 -17.67 3.23 -7.95
C ASP A 20 -16.70 2.52 -7.01
N PHE A 21 -16.43 1.23 -7.22
CA PHE A 21 -15.40 0.50 -6.48
C PHE A 21 -14.01 1.12 -6.74
N PHE A 22 -13.68 1.37 -8.00
CA PHE A 22 -12.41 1.96 -8.39
C PHE A 22 -12.21 3.37 -7.81
N PHE A 23 -13.24 4.19 -7.69
CA PHE A 23 -13.09 5.56 -7.18
C PHE A 23 -13.17 5.65 -5.66
N HIS A 24 -14.05 4.88 -5.01
CA HIS A 24 -14.35 5.03 -3.58
C HIS A 24 -13.54 4.13 -2.65
N VAL A 25 -12.90 3.07 -3.17
CA VAL A 25 -12.03 2.22 -2.36
C VAL A 25 -10.63 2.80 -2.30
N VAL A 26 -10.30 3.35 -1.13
CA VAL A 26 -9.02 3.99 -0.81
C VAL A 26 -8.45 3.44 0.51
N PRO A 27 -7.15 3.66 0.80
CA PRO A 27 -6.59 3.32 2.09
C PRO A 27 -7.41 3.97 3.21
N ASN A 28 -7.89 3.16 4.17
CA ASN A 28 -8.83 3.48 5.26
C ASN A 28 -10.34 3.27 4.98
N THR A 29 -10.74 2.79 3.80
CA THR A 29 -12.12 2.36 3.58
C THR A 29 -12.49 1.26 4.59
N GLN A 30 -13.66 1.40 5.23
CA GLN A 30 -14.10 0.42 6.23
C GLN A 30 -14.38 -0.94 5.56
N PRO A 31 -13.98 -2.07 6.18
CA PRO A 31 -14.19 -3.40 5.59
C PRO A 31 -15.64 -3.70 5.18
N ARG A 32 -16.62 -3.19 5.94
CA ARG A 32 -18.05 -3.35 5.61
C ARG A 32 -18.44 -2.63 4.31
N SER A 33 -18.00 -1.37 4.15
CA SER A 33 -18.23 -0.58 2.93
C SER A 33 -17.55 -1.23 1.73
N LEU A 34 -16.31 -1.72 1.91
CA LEU A 34 -15.57 -2.44 0.87
C LEU A 34 -16.32 -3.70 0.43
N LYS A 35 -16.76 -4.54 1.36
CA LYS A 35 -17.53 -5.76 1.04
C LYS A 35 -18.83 -5.47 0.32
N HIS A 36 -19.57 -4.43 0.72
CA HIS A 36 -20.79 -4.04 0.02
C HIS A 36 -20.52 -3.64 -1.44
N ARG A 37 -19.47 -2.84 -1.68
CA ARG A 37 -19.07 -2.46 -3.04
C ARG A 37 -18.57 -3.66 -3.86
N LEU A 38 -17.88 -4.61 -3.24
CA LEU A 38 -17.49 -5.86 -3.90
C LEU A 38 -18.71 -6.64 -4.41
N CYS A 39 -19.74 -6.81 -3.58
CA CYS A 39 -20.95 -7.50 -4.00
C CYS A 39 -21.61 -6.81 -5.20
N SER A 40 -21.75 -5.48 -5.15
CA SER A 40 -22.36 -4.72 -6.25
C SER A 40 -21.53 -4.74 -7.53
N ALA A 41 -20.20 -4.63 -7.43
CA ALA A 41 -19.30 -4.70 -8.57
C ALA A 41 -19.28 -6.10 -9.18
N TRP A 42 -19.21 -7.15 -8.35
CA TRP A 42 -19.16 -8.54 -8.81
C TRP A 42 -20.43 -8.95 -9.57
N ASN A 43 -21.60 -8.51 -9.09
CA ASN A 43 -22.87 -8.73 -9.77
C ASN A 43 -22.98 -7.98 -11.11
N HIS A 44 -22.19 -6.92 -11.29
CA HIS A 44 -22.15 -6.14 -12.52
C HIS A 44 -21.18 -6.74 -13.54
N ASP A 45 -19.93 -6.94 -13.14
CA ASP A 45 -18.89 -7.59 -13.97
C ASP A 45 -17.85 -8.28 -13.06
N GLN A 46 -17.83 -9.61 -13.12
CA GLN A 46 -16.97 -10.44 -12.28
C GLN A 46 -15.49 -10.30 -12.63
N LEU A 47 -15.13 -10.27 -13.93
CA LEU A 47 -13.75 -10.20 -14.37
C LEU A 47 -13.16 -8.81 -14.08
N THR A 48 -13.92 -7.76 -14.36
CA THR A 48 -13.51 -6.39 -14.02
C THR A 48 -13.37 -6.23 -12.51
N THR A 49 -14.29 -6.78 -11.72
CA THR A 49 -14.18 -6.77 -10.26
C THR A 49 -12.93 -7.52 -9.78
N LEU A 50 -12.63 -8.69 -10.34
CA LEU A 50 -11.41 -9.42 -10.03
C LEU A 50 -10.16 -8.59 -10.35
N LYS A 51 -10.10 -7.96 -11.52
CA LYS A 51 -9.01 -7.04 -11.89
C LYS A 51 -8.89 -5.91 -10.87
N LEU A 52 -10.00 -5.30 -10.46
CA LEU A 52 -10.01 -4.24 -9.45
C LEU A 52 -9.53 -4.71 -8.07
N ILE A 53 -9.82 -5.95 -7.66
CA ILE A 53 -9.29 -6.55 -6.42
C ILE A 53 -7.76 -6.63 -6.49
N PHE A 54 -7.19 -7.10 -7.60
CA PHE A 54 -5.74 -7.18 -7.79
C PHE A 54 -5.09 -5.80 -7.95
N ASN A 55 -5.82 -4.84 -8.54
CA ASN A 55 -5.43 -3.43 -8.60
C ASN A 55 -5.24 -2.83 -7.20
N LEU A 56 -6.02 -3.22 -6.18
CA LEU A 56 -5.76 -2.80 -4.79
C LEU A 56 -4.36 -3.21 -4.34
N ARG A 57 -3.92 -4.42 -4.67
CA ARG A 57 -2.62 -4.94 -4.22
C ARG A 57 -1.43 -4.38 -4.97
N GLY A 58 -1.59 -4.03 -6.25
CA GLY A 58 -0.50 -3.63 -7.15
C GLY A 58 0.51 -2.68 -6.50
N VAL A 59 1.73 -3.17 -6.27
CA VAL A 59 2.87 -2.40 -5.70
C VAL A 59 4.00 -2.16 -6.70
N ARG A 60 3.95 -2.76 -7.89
CA ARG A 60 5.02 -2.69 -8.89
C ARG A 60 4.57 -1.97 -10.16
N GLY A 61 4.08 -0.75 -10.04
CA GLY A 61 3.57 -0.04 -11.23
C GLY A 61 2.11 -0.31 -11.56
N THR A 62 1.49 -1.36 -11.01
CA THR A 62 0.22 -1.89 -11.54
C THR A 62 -1.03 -1.46 -10.78
N GLY A 63 -0.94 -0.81 -9.61
CA GLY A 63 -2.14 -0.57 -8.79
C GLY A 63 -2.00 0.43 -7.65
N LYS A 64 -2.93 0.39 -6.69
CA LYS A 64 -3.12 1.38 -5.60
C LYS A 64 -2.28 1.15 -4.35
N SER A 65 -1.63 0.00 -4.23
CA SER A 65 -0.85 -0.39 -3.05
C SER A 65 -1.65 -0.40 -1.73
N ASP A 66 -2.96 -0.64 -1.78
CA ASP A 66 -3.84 -0.84 -0.62
C ASP A 66 -3.84 -2.31 -0.17
N MET A 67 -2.84 -2.64 0.66
CA MET A 67 -2.66 -3.98 1.23
C MET A 67 -3.85 -4.42 2.11
N GLU A 68 -4.42 -3.51 2.93
CA GLU A 68 -5.52 -3.89 3.83
C GLU A 68 -6.83 -4.11 3.05
N GLY A 69 -7.09 -3.27 2.06
CA GLY A 69 -8.20 -3.45 1.13
C GLY A 69 -8.09 -4.77 0.37
N PHE A 70 -6.89 -5.09 -0.14
CA PHE A 70 -6.64 -6.37 -0.82
C PHE A 70 -6.92 -7.58 0.07
N TYR A 71 -6.39 -7.64 1.30
CA TYR A 71 -6.66 -8.79 2.17
C TYR A 71 -8.15 -8.90 2.52
N THR A 72 -8.83 -7.78 2.74
CA THR A 72 -10.29 -7.79 2.96
C THR A 72 -11.03 -8.37 1.76
N ALA A 73 -10.61 -8.00 0.55
CA ALA A 73 -11.18 -8.51 -0.70
C ALA A 73 -10.83 -9.97 -0.96
N ALA A 74 -9.60 -10.41 -0.67
CA ALA A 74 -9.18 -11.81 -0.80
C ALA A 74 -9.95 -12.72 0.16
N LEU A 75 -10.17 -12.28 1.41
CA LEU A 75 -11.01 -13.00 2.36
C LEU A 75 -12.49 -13.04 1.90
N TRP A 76 -12.98 -11.98 1.26
CA TRP A 76 -14.32 -11.97 0.67
C TRP A 76 -14.41 -12.91 -0.53
N LEU A 77 -13.41 -12.94 -1.42
CA LEU A 77 -13.34 -13.92 -2.51
C LEU A 77 -13.32 -15.34 -1.98
N HIS A 78 -12.53 -15.63 -0.95
CA HIS A 78 -12.53 -16.96 -0.36
C HIS A 78 -13.91 -17.39 0.17
N GLN A 79 -14.68 -16.44 0.72
CA GLN A 79 -16.01 -16.71 1.28
C GLN A 79 -17.11 -16.90 0.22
N ASN A 80 -16.96 -16.31 -0.97
CA ASN A 80 -18.04 -16.27 -1.98
C ASN A 80 -17.65 -16.94 -3.31
N HIS A 81 -16.38 -16.86 -3.69
CA HIS A 81 -15.79 -17.34 -4.96
C HIS A 81 -14.43 -18.03 -4.71
N PRO A 82 -14.42 -19.14 -3.93
CA PRO A 82 -13.19 -19.77 -3.46
C PRO A 82 -12.34 -20.35 -4.60
N LYS A 83 -12.96 -20.89 -5.65
CA LYS A 83 -12.21 -21.46 -6.78
C LYS A 83 -11.54 -20.36 -7.58
N THR A 84 -12.19 -19.21 -7.75
CA THR A 84 -11.60 -18.04 -8.42
C THR A 84 -10.36 -17.55 -7.66
N LEU A 85 -10.40 -17.44 -6.33
CA LEU A 85 -9.19 -17.08 -5.56
C LEU A 85 -8.07 -18.11 -5.75
N ALA A 86 -8.40 -19.39 -5.65
CA ALA A 86 -7.44 -20.49 -5.74
C ALA A 86 -6.81 -20.64 -7.15
N ALA A 87 -7.57 -20.37 -8.21
CA ALA A 87 -7.09 -20.38 -9.59
C ALA A 87 -6.06 -19.26 -9.85
N ASN A 88 -6.21 -18.12 -9.18
CA ASN A 88 -5.35 -16.95 -9.37
C ASN A 88 -4.17 -16.85 -8.38
N VAL A 89 -3.88 -17.90 -7.60
CA VAL A 89 -2.74 -17.95 -6.66
C VAL A 89 -1.42 -17.56 -7.33
N GLY A 90 -1.18 -18.01 -8.57
CA GLY A 90 0.04 -17.69 -9.31
C GLY A 90 0.14 -16.24 -9.79
N SER A 91 -0.99 -15.52 -9.84
CA SER A 91 -1.04 -14.11 -10.23
C SER A 91 -0.79 -13.17 -9.04
N ILE A 92 -1.11 -13.57 -7.80
CA ILE A 92 -0.93 -12.73 -6.60
C ILE A 92 0.50 -12.18 -6.45
N PRO A 93 1.57 -12.98 -6.63
CA PRO A 93 2.94 -12.48 -6.52
C PRO A 93 3.37 -11.49 -7.62
N ARG A 94 2.63 -11.42 -8.74
CA ARG A 94 2.90 -10.45 -9.82
C ARG A 94 2.46 -9.05 -9.43
N PHE A 95 1.31 -8.94 -8.76
CA PHE A 95 0.80 -7.68 -8.24
C PHE A 95 1.41 -7.30 -6.88
N GLY A 96 1.72 -8.30 -6.06
CA GLY A 96 2.18 -8.14 -4.69
C GLY A 96 3.55 -8.76 -4.41
N TYR A 97 3.61 -9.53 -3.32
CA TYR A 97 4.76 -10.31 -2.91
C TYR A 97 4.32 -11.75 -2.63
N LEU A 98 5.25 -12.69 -2.74
CA LEU A 98 5.01 -14.10 -2.37
C LEU A 98 4.54 -14.29 -0.92
N LYS A 99 4.84 -13.33 -0.04
CA LYS A 99 4.36 -13.28 1.34
C LYS A 99 2.83 -13.19 1.45
N ASP A 100 2.16 -12.64 0.43
CA ASP A 100 0.71 -12.49 0.46
C ASP A 100 -0.01 -13.84 0.52
N LEU A 101 0.57 -14.89 -0.07
CA LEU A 101 0.01 -16.24 -0.05
C LEU A 101 -0.13 -16.82 1.38
N PRO A 102 0.96 -16.96 2.19
CA PRO A 102 0.83 -17.44 3.55
C PRO A 102 0.08 -16.46 4.48
N GLU A 103 0.06 -15.16 4.16
CA GLU A 103 -0.70 -14.17 4.93
C GLU A 103 -2.22 -14.37 4.78
N ILE A 104 -2.70 -14.69 3.57
CA ILE A 104 -4.13 -15.01 3.33
C ILE A 104 -4.54 -16.22 4.18
N LEU A 105 -3.78 -17.32 4.12
CA LEU A 105 -4.06 -18.52 4.92
C LEU A 105 -4.03 -18.22 6.43
N TYR A 106 -3.04 -17.44 6.87
CA TYR A 106 -2.93 -17.03 8.28
C TYR A 106 -4.16 -16.23 8.75
N GLN A 107 -4.68 -15.33 7.91
CA GLN A 107 -5.88 -14.56 8.25
C GLN A 107 -7.15 -15.42 8.25
N LEU A 108 -7.23 -16.43 7.37
CA LEU A 108 -8.34 -17.38 7.35
C LEU A 108 -8.42 -18.25 8.61
N VAL A 109 -7.26 -18.71 9.12
CA VAL A 109 -7.23 -19.53 10.35
C VAL A 109 -7.47 -18.70 11.61
N ARG A 110 -6.93 -17.48 11.71
CA ARG A 110 -7.08 -16.65 12.92
C ARG A 110 -8.32 -15.77 12.93
N GLY A 111 -8.93 -15.53 11.78
CA GLY A 111 -10.00 -14.56 11.60
C GLY A 111 -9.49 -13.11 11.43
N PRO A 112 -10.27 -12.24 10.75
CA PRO A 112 -9.85 -10.89 10.34
C PRO A 112 -9.51 -9.94 11.50
N ASP A 113 -10.04 -10.17 12.71
CA ASP A 113 -9.91 -9.23 13.84
C ASP A 113 -8.74 -9.52 14.79
N VAL A 114 -8.12 -10.70 14.72
CA VAL A 114 -7.09 -11.11 15.71
C VAL A 114 -5.77 -10.38 15.49
N GLY A 115 -5.42 -10.06 14.24
CA GLY A 115 -4.22 -9.26 13.93
C GLY A 115 -4.32 -7.81 14.41
N ARG A 116 -5.51 -7.19 14.31
CA ARG A 116 -5.78 -5.84 14.82
C ARG A 116 -5.79 -5.82 16.36
N LYS A 117 -6.42 -6.80 16.99
CA LYS A 117 -6.41 -6.97 18.45
C LYS A 117 -4.98 -7.15 18.97
N GLN A 118 -4.17 -8.04 18.41
CA GLN A 118 -2.77 -8.22 18.85
C GLN A 118 -1.90 -6.98 18.64
N LYS A 119 -2.03 -6.25 17.52
CA LYS A 119 -1.29 -4.98 17.33
C LYS A 119 -1.76 -3.91 18.32
N ALA A 120 -3.06 -3.83 18.60
CA ALA A 120 -3.61 -2.93 19.60
C ALA A 120 -3.17 -3.31 21.02
N ASP A 121 -3.12 -4.60 21.34
CA ASP A 121 -2.68 -5.15 22.63
C ASP A 121 -1.17 -4.99 22.80
N LEU A 122 -0.37 -5.19 21.75
CA LEU A 122 1.07 -4.89 21.75
C LEU A 122 1.35 -3.40 21.84
N ALA A 123 0.51 -2.54 21.23
CA ALA A 123 0.62 -1.10 21.35
C ALA A 123 0.22 -0.61 22.75
N LYS A 124 -0.83 -1.19 23.34
CA LYS A 124 -1.22 -1.00 24.75
C LYS A 124 -0.12 -1.50 25.69
N ALA A 125 0.45 -2.68 25.44
CA ALA A 125 1.56 -3.22 26.23
C ALA A 125 2.83 -2.35 26.11
N LYS A 126 3.16 -1.83 24.92
CA LYS A 126 4.27 -0.88 24.74
C LYS A 126 4.02 0.48 25.42
N LYS A 127 2.77 0.96 25.42
CA LYS A 127 2.36 2.15 26.21
C LYS A 127 2.47 1.86 27.71
N ASN A 128 2.06 0.68 28.15
CA ASN A 128 2.17 0.25 29.53
C ASN A 128 3.63 0.06 29.94
N ILE A 129 4.53 -0.42 29.09
CA ILE A 129 5.97 -0.48 29.40
C ILE A 129 6.59 0.92 29.54
N LYS A 130 6.11 1.92 28.78
CA LYS A 130 6.54 3.32 28.96
C LYS A 130 5.92 4.01 30.17
N GLY A 131 4.79 3.52 30.69
CA GLY A 131 4.10 4.04 31.89
C GLY A 131 4.32 3.22 33.17
N ALA A 132 4.80 1.99 33.05
CA ALA A 132 5.00 1.05 34.14
C ALA A 132 6.49 0.67 34.22
N LYS A 133 7.25 1.54 34.91
CA LYS A 133 7.98 0.99 36.05
C LYS A 133 6.87 0.55 37.01
N GLU A 134 6.52 -0.73 37.05
CA GLU A 134 5.65 -1.27 38.09
C GLU A 134 6.24 -0.85 39.43
N MET A 135 5.66 0.18 40.03
CA MET A 135 5.91 0.52 41.42
C MET A 135 5.37 -0.66 42.23
N PRO A 136 6.17 -1.28 43.12
CA PRO A 136 5.71 -2.43 43.90
C PRO A 136 4.42 -2.07 44.63
N SER A 137 3.54 -3.06 44.80
CA SER A 137 2.28 -2.91 45.53
C SER A 137 2.54 -2.35 46.94
N ARG A 138 1.53 -1.74 47.58
CA ARG A 138 1.68 -1.20 48.94
C ARG A 138 2.14 -2.27 49.94
N GLU A 139 1.77 -3.53 49.71
CA GLU A 139 2.19 -4.69 50.50
C GLU A 139 3.68 -5.02 50.30
N ASP A 140 4.23 -4.91 49.07
CA ASP A 140 5.67 -5.06 48.81
C ASP A 140 6.53 -3.96 49.46
N ARG A 141 5.93 -2.85 49.91
CA ARG A 141 6.62 -1.79 50.67
C ARG A 141 6.62 -2.03 52.18
N MET A 142 5.75 -2.90 52.67
CA MET A 142 5.54 -3.16 54.11
C MET A 142 6.29 -4.39 54.63
N MET A 143 7.09 -5.08 53.81
CA MET A 143 8.15 -5.94 54.33
C MET A 143 9.40 -5.10 54.62
N ASP A 144 9.75 -5.06 55.89
CA ASP A 144 10.90 -4.37 56.46
C ASP A 144 12.16 -4.55 55.59
N ARG A 145 12.57 -3.47 54.91
CA ARG A 145 13.75 -3.47 54.03
C ARG A 145 15.06 -3.63 54.80
N SER A 146 15.02 -3.65 56.13
CA SER A 146 16.18 -3.69 57.02
C SER A 146 16.53 -5.06 57.61
N SER A 147 15.66 -6.09 57.55
CA SER A 147 15.93 -7.39 58.20
C SER A 147 16.47 -8.51 57.28
N VAL A 148 16.36 -8.38 55.96
CA VAL A 148 16.72 -9.46 55.01
C VAL A 148 17.97 -9.09 54.17
N PRO A 149 19.05 -9.91 54.22
CA PRO A 149 20.25 -9.72 53.41
C PRO A 149 19.97 -9.53 51.92
N ARG A 150 20.76 -8.65 51.27
CA ARG A 150 20.65 -8.34 49.83
C ARG A 150 20.70 -9.59 48.95
N GLU A 151 21.54 -10.56 49.31
CA GLU A 151 21.69 -11.83 48.60
C GLU A 151 20.39 -12.64 48.56
N ILE A 152 19.67 -12.72 49.69
CA ILE A 152 18.39 -13.44 49.78
C ILE A 152 17.34 -12.78 48.88
N ARG A 153 17.28 -11.43 48.86
CA ARG A 153 16.35 -10.69 47.98
C ARG A 153 16.64 -10.90 46.49
N VAL A 154 17.92 -10.92 46.09
CA VAL A 154 18.32 -11.21 44.71
C VAL A 154 17.94 -12.64 44.33
N LEU A 155 18.16 -13.60 45.24
CA LEU A 155 17.88 -15.01 45.02
C LEU A 155 16.37 -15.28 44.88
N GLU A 156 15.54 -14.61 45.69
CA GLU A 156 14.08 -14.64 45.52
C GLU A 156 13.61 -13.98 44.22
N SER A 157 14.19 -12.85 43.81
CA SER A 157 13.88 -12.22 42.52
C SER A 157 14.20 -13.17 41.36
N LEU A 158 15.37 -13.82 41.39
CA LEU A 158 15.76 -14.81 40.39
C LEU A 158 14.82 -16.02 40.38
N ARG A 159 14.37 -16.49 41.55
CA ARG A 159 13.34 -17.54 41.65
C ARG A 159 12.02 -17.09 41.04
N ARG A 160 11.54 -15.88 41.34
CA ARG A 160 10.31 -15.32 40.75
C ARG A 160 10.43 -15.18 39.23
N ASP A 161 11.56 -14.70 38.73
CA ASP A 161 11.81 -14.57 37.29
C ASP A 161 11.89 -15.93 36.60
N SER A 162 12.50 -16.92 37.26
CA SER A 162 12.53 -18.31 36.79
C SER A 162 11.12 -18.92 36.70
N MET A 163 10.30 -18.72 37.73
CA MET A 163 8.90 -19.17 37.75
C MET A 163 8.06 -18.48 36.67
N LYS A 164 8.17 -17.14 36.53
CA LYS A 164 7.51 -16.39 35.45
C LYS A 164 7.95 -16.87 34.07
N LYS A 165 9.24 -17.16 33.88
CA LYS A 165 9.78 -17.70 32.62
C LYS A 165 9.21 -19.09 32.32
N LEU A 166 9.10 -19.95 33.33
CA LEU A 166 8.56 -21.30 33.21
C LEU A 166 7.06 -21.29 32.90
N GLU A 167 6.29 -20.45 33.60
CA GLU A 167 4.86 -20.26 33.34
C GLU A 167 4.62 -19.68 31.94
N ALA A 168 5.37 -18.65 31.55
CA ALA A 168 5.30 -18.09 30.20
C ALA A 168 5.66 -19.14 29.14
N SER A 169 6.60 -20.06 29.43
CA SER A 169 6.93 -21.19 28.56
C SER A 169 5.77 -22.18 28.43
N ARG A 170 5.14 -22.55 29.56
CA ARG A 170 3.96 -23.40 29.60
C ARG A 170 2.81 -22.79 28.79
N LEU A 171 2.48 -21.52 29.02
CA LEU A 171 1.43 -20.80 28.29
C LEU A 171 1.72 -20.74 26.78
N ARG A 172 2.98 -20.54 26.37
CA ARG A 172 3.37 -20.60 24.96
C ARG A 172 3.16 -21.98 24.35
N ARG A 173 3.45 -23.06 25.08
CA ARG A 173 3.22 -24.44 24.61
C ARG A 173 1.73 -24.74 24.45
N VAL A 174 0.91 -24.34 25.42
CA VAL A 174 -0.56 -24.50 25.35
C VAL A 174 -1.13 -23.78 24.12
N ARG A 175 -0.80 -22.49 23.94
CA ARG A 175 -1.25 -21.72 22.76
C ARG A 175 -0.80 -22.34 21.44
N ARG A 176 0.40 -22.94 21.39
CA ARG A 176 0.88 -23.62 20.17
C ARG A 176 0.07 -24.86 19.85
N ARG A 177 -0.29 -25.66 20.85
CA ARG A 177 -1.14 -26.85 20.65
C ARG A 177 -2.54 -26.45 20.18
N GLU A 178 -3.10 -25.40 20.78
CA GLU A 178 -4.39 -24.84 20.38
C GLU A 178 -4.36 -24.33 18.92
N MET A 179 -3.34 -23.56 18.54
CA MET A 179 -3.19 -23.11 17.14
C MET A 179 -3.04 -24.28 16.16
N ALA A 180 -2.27 -25.31 16.52
CA ALA A 180 -2.10 -26.49 15.68
C ALA A 180 -3.41 -27.27 15.52
N ARG A 181 -4.19 -27.42 16.60
CA ARG A 181 -5.52 -28.04 16.55
C ARG A 181 -6.45 -27.25 15.62
N ASN A 182 -6.55 -25.93 15.81
CA ASN A 182 -7.38 -25.08 14.97
C ASN A 182 -6.98 -25.15 13.48
N ALA A 183 -5.69 -25.27 13.18
CA ALA A 183 -5.20 -25.43 11.81
C ALA A 183 -5.64 -26.75 11.18
N LEU A 184 -5.58 -27.84 11.95
CA LEU A 184 -6.00 -29.18 11.52
C LEU A 184 -7.51 -29.27 11.37
N ASP A 185 -8.27 -28.73 12.32
CA ASP A 185 -9.73 -28.67 12.26
C ASP A 185 -10.16 -27.87 11.02
N LYS A 186 -9.56 -26.68 10.81
CA LYS A 186 -9.82 -25.85 9.62
C LYS A 186 -9.49 -26.57 8.31
N TYR A 187 -8.37 -27.31 8.26
CA TYR A 187 -8.01 -28.11 7.09
C TYR A 187 -8.98 -29.28 6.85
N SER A 188 -9.49 -29.89 7.92
CA SER A 188 -10.34 -31.09 7.86
C SER A 188 -11.82 -30.76 7.59
N ASP A 189 -12.30 -29.63 8.08
CA ASP A 189 -13.72 -29.28 8.04
C ASP A 189 -14.06 -28.35 6.86
N ASP A 190 -13.12 -27.52 6.41
CA ASP A 190 -13.35 -26.51 5.37
C ASP A 190 -12.68 -26.92 4.04
N GLN A 191 -13.50 -27.39 3.10
CA GLN A 191 -13.05 -27.85 1.78
C GLN A 191 -12.44 -26.72 0.95
N ASP A 192 -12.99 -25.51 1.04
CA ASP A 192 -12.51 -24.35 0.28
C ASP A 192 -11.15 -23.90 0.82
N TYR A 193 -10.98 -23.88 2.14
CA TYR A 193 -9.69 -23.61 2.78
C TYR A 193 -8.66 -24.65 2.39
N ARG A 194 -9.02 -25.94 2.43
CA ARG A 194 -8.14 -27.03 2.00
C ARG A 194 -7.69 -26.83 0.56
N PHE A 195 -8.62 -26.52 -0.35
CA PHE A 195 -8.29 -26.31 -1.75
C PHE A 195 -7.31 -25.16 -1.94
N LEU A 196 -7.55 -24.01 -1.32
CA LEU A 196 -6.63 -22.87 -1.38
C LEU A 196 -5.25 -23.20 -0.76
N PHE A 197 -5.25 -23.89 0.38
CA PHE A 197 -4.03 -24.33 1.07
C PHE A 197 -3.18 -25.24 0.18
N GLU A 198 -3.82 -26.20 -0.50
CA GLU A 198 -3.12 -27.12 -1.41
C GLU A 198 -2.51 -26.36 -2.58
N ARG A 199 -3.26 -25.45 -3.22
CA ARG A 199 -2.78 -24.61 -4.34
C ARG A 199 -1.60 -23.73 -3.95
N ILE A 200 -1.63 -23.12 -2.75
CA ILE A 200 -0.51 -22.31 -2.25
C ILE A 200 0.71 -23.20 -1.96
N SER A 201 0.51 -24.38 -1.38
CA SER A 201 1.59 -25.33 -1.09
C SER A 201 2.22 -25.87 -2.38
N ASP A 202 1.42 -26.17 -3.41
CA ASP A 202 1.88 -26.55 -4.75
C ASP A 202 2.75 -25.45 -5.35
N TYR A 203 2.25 -24.21 -5.32
CA TYR A 203 2.95 -23.06 -5.88
C TYR A 203 4.35 -22.90 -5.26
N PHE A 204 4.47 -22.98 -3.94
CA PHE A 204 5.79 -22.93 -3.29
C PHE A 204 6.65 -24.14 -3.63
N ALA A 205 6.10 -25.36 -3.63
CA ALA A 205 6.86 -26.57 -3.92
C ALA A 205 7.44 -26.56 -5.34
N GLU A 206 6.64 -26.19 -6.34
CA GLU A 206 7.06 -26.08 -7.74
C GLU A 206 8.18 -25.04 -7.91
N HIS A 207 8.01 -23.85 -7.32
CA HIS A 207 9.02 -22.80 -7.41
C HIS A 207 10.31 -23.16 -6.67
N LEU A 208 10.24 -23.93 -5.57
CA LEU A 208 11.42 -24.42 -4.86
C LEU A 208 12.14 -25.53 -5.65
N LYS A 209 11.41 -26.45 -6.29
CA LYS A 209 12.00 -27.47 -7.18
C LYS A 209 12.72 -26.82 -8.36
N ASN A 210 12.07 -25.89 -9.05
CA ASN A 210 12.69 -25.14 -10.15
C ASN A 210 13.92 -24.34 -9.67
N TYR A 211 13.89 -23.84 -8.43
CA TYR A 211 15.07 -23.20 -7.87
C TYR A 211 16.21 -24.21 -7.71
N MET A 212 15.97 -25.38 -7.12
CA MET A 212 17.01 -26.39 -6.90
C MET A 212 17.72 -26.77 -8.21
N THR A 213 16.96 -26.93 -9.30
CA THR A 213 17.55 -27.19 -10.62
C THR A 213 18.41 -26.02 -11.14
N PHE A 214 17.96 -24.78 -10.98
CA PHE A 214 18.76 -23.60 -11.36
C PHE A 214 19.99 -23.39 -10.47
N TYR A 215 19.91 -23.78 -9.20
CA TYR A 215 21.04 -23.70 -8.26
C TYR A 215 22.12 -24.71 -8.65
N GLU A 216 21.73 -25.94 -9.03
CA GLU A 216 22.63 -26.97 -9.53
C GLU A 216 23.24 -26.60 -10.89
N SER A 217 22.49 -25.91 -11.76
CA SER A 217 22.99 -25.46 -13.07
C SER A 217 23.82 -24.18 -13.04
N GLY A 218 23.94 -23.51 -11.87
CA GLY A 218 24.67 -22.25 -11.72
C GLY A 218 23.96 -21.00 -12.25
N GLU A 219 22.70 -21.11 -12.71
CA GLU A 219 21.91 -19.99 -13.26
C GLU A 219 21.25 -19.13 -12.17
N LEU A 220 22.07 -18.57 -11.27
CA LEU A 220 21.62 -17.84 -10.07
C LEU A 220 20.81 -16.56 -10.32
N ARG A 221 20.71 -16.09 -11.57
CA ARG A 221 19.94 -14.88 -11.95
C ARG A 221 18.47 -15.17 -12.31
N LYS A 222 18.12 -16.40 -12.68
CA LYS A 222 16.72 -16.81 -12.99
C LYS A 222 15.93 -17.24 -11.75
N VAL A 223 16.50 -16.95 -10.60
CA VAL A 223 16.13 -17.50 -9.32
C VAL A 223 14.89 -16.81 -8.74
N SER A 224 13.86 -17.61 -8.44
CA SER A 224 12.63 -17.11 -7.80
C SER A 224 12.86 -16.71 -6.33
N LEU A 225 12.23 -15.62 -5.90
CA LEU A 225 12.18 -15.20 -4.49
C LEU A 225 11.34 -16.15 -3.59
N ALA A 226 10.88 -17.29 -4.08
CA ALA A 226 10.12 -18.30 -3.33
C ALA A 226 10.83 -18.75 -2.04
N ALA A 227 12.13 -19.02 -2.08
CA ALA A 227 12.87 -19.43 -0.88
C ALA A 227 12.91 -18.34 0.22
N LYS A 228 12.89 -17.06 -0.17
CA LYS A 228 12.86 -15.92 0.75
C LYS A 228 11.53 -15.83 1.50
N TRP A 229 10.42 -16.07 0.80
CA TRP A 229 9.08 -15.87 1.33
C TRP A 229 8.36 -17.15 1.77
N CYS A 230 8.88 -18.32 1.40
CA CYS A 230 8.44 -19.60 1.95
C CYS A 230 8.52 -19.54 3.48
N PRO A 231 7.45 -19.92 4.20
CA PRO A 231 7.46 -19.94 5.66
C PRO A 231 8.63 -20.74 6.22
N SER A 232 9.21 -20.24 7.30
CA SER A 232 10.22 -20.98 8.07
C SER A 232 9.53 -21.93 9.04
N MET A 233 10.15 -23.09 9.25
CA MET A 233 9.72 -24.05 10.27
C MET A 233 9.52 -23.36 11.63
N ASP A 234 8.39 -23.63 12.27
CA ASP A 234 8.03 -23.11 13.59
C ASP A 234 8.02 -21.58 13.70
N CYS A 235 7.92 -20.84 12.59
CA CYS A 235 7.68 -19.40 12.60
C CYS A 235 6.17 -19.07 12.63
N THR A 236 5.82 -17.78 12.62
CA THR A 236 4.44 -17.32 12.83
C THR A 236 3.43 -17.93 11.86
N TYR A 237 3.75 -17.99 10.56
CA TYR A 237 2.88 -18.59 9.55
C TYR A 237 2.74 -20.10 9.73
N ASP A 238 3.86 -20.81 9.88
CA ASP A 238 3.87 -22.27 10.04
C ASP A 238 3.17 -22.71 11.33
N ARG A 239 3.35 -21.99 12.45
CA ARG A 239 2.66 -22.31 13.72
C ARG A 239 1.14 -22.21 13.65
N VAL A 240 0.61 -21.45 12.68
CA VAL A 240 -0.81 -21.17 12.54
C VAL A 240 -1.42 -21.98 11.40
N THR A 241 -0.66 -22.31 10.36
CA THR A 241 -1.17 -22.97 9.15
C THR A 241 -0.64 -24.39 8.97
N LEU A 242 0.51 -24.72 9.59
CA LEU A 242 1.25 -25.98 9.41
C LEU A 242 1.69 -26.26 7.95
N ILE A 243 1.73 -25.21 7.12
CA ILE A 243 1.96 -25.32 5.68
C ILE A 243 3.33 -25.90 5.30
N CYS A 244 4.35 -25.75 6.14
CA CYS A 244 5.69 -26.22 5.79
C CYS A 244 5.75 -27.75 5.65
N GLU A 245 4.88 -28.49 6.36
CA GLU A 245 4.82 -29.94 6.20
C GLU A 245 4.31 -30.33 4.80
N SER A 246 3.24 -29.70 4.33
CA SER A 246 2.70 -29.94 2.99
C SER A 246 3.73 -29.57 1.91
N ILE A 247 4.36 -28.40 2.01
CA ILE A 247 5.42 -27.97 1.09
C ILE A 247 6.58 -28.99 1.09
N ALA A 248 7.03 -29.44 2.26
CA ALA A 248 8.14 -30.39 2.36
C ALA A 248 7.83 -31.73 1.69
N LYS A 249 6.63 -32.27 1.92
CA LYS A 249 6.16 -33.52 1.30
C LYS A 249 6.03 -33.39 -0.23
N LYS A 250 5.60 -32.23 -0.73
CA LYS A 250 5.50 -31.97 -2.17
C LYS A 250 6.85 -31.78 -2.84
N VAL A 251 7.83 -31.20 -2.13
CA VAL A 251 9.21 -31.07 -2.61
C VAL A 251 9.91 -32.43 -2.62
N PHE A 252 9.71 -33.25 -1.57
CA PHE A 252 10.34 -34.56 -1.40
C PHE A 252 9.30 -35.69 -1.28
N PRO A 253 8.53 -35.98 -2.35
CA PRO A 253 7.45 -36.98 -2.31
C PRO A 253 8.00 -38.40 -2.16
N ARG A 254 7.32 -39.27 -1.41
CA ARG A 254 7.80 -40.63 -1.10
C ARG A 254 8.08 -41.43 -2.38
N GLU A 255 7.27 -41.22 -3.39
CA GLU A 255 7.29 -41.93 -4.68
C GLU A 255 8.60 -41.69 -5.46
N LEU A 256 9.28 -40.55 -5.23
CA LEU A 256 10.53 -40.20 -5.90
C LEU A 256 11.78 -40.50 -5.06
N TYR A 257 11.62 -40.85 -3.79
CA TYR A 257 12.72 -40.99 -2.83
C TYR A 257 12.64 -42.32 -2.08
N PRO A 258 13.32 -43.39 -2.58
CA PRO A 258 13.29 -44.73 -1.98
C PRO A 258 13.70 -44.77 -0.51
N GLU A 259 14.52 -43.81 -0.06
CA GLU A 259 14.90 -43.60 1.34
C GLU A 259 13.71 -43.33 2.31
N TYR A 260 12.50 -43.10 1.78
CA TYR A 260 11.28 -42.91 2.56
C TYR A 260 10.29 -44.07 2.46
N GLU A 261 10.62 -45.12 1.71
CA GLU A 261 9.81 -46.33 1.63
C GLU A 261 9.76 -47.05 2.97
N GLY A 262 8.58 -47.50 3.40
CA GLY A 262 8.38 -48.19 4.69
C GLY A 262 8.54 -47.32 5.96
N ILE A 263 8.84 -46.02 5.83
CA ILE A 263 8.97 -45.13 6.99
C ILE A 263 7.60 -44.67 7.49
N GLU A 264 7.37 -44.77 8.80
CA GLU A 264 6.17 -44.26 9.47
C GLU A 264 5.91 -42.77 9.17
N GLU A 265 4.64 -42.37 9.06
CA GLU A 265 4.24 -41.02 8.66
C GLU A 265 4.84 -39.90 9.52
N ALA A 266 4.87 -40.07 10.84
CA ALA A 266 5.47 -39.09 11.75
C ALA A 266 6.98 -38.89 11.48
N HIS A 267 7.69 -39.99 11.23
CA HIS A 267 9.12 -39.98 10.94
C HIS A 267 9.41 -39.40 9.55
N TYR A 268 8.59 -39.73 8.55
CA TYR A 268 8.68 -39.15 7.22
C TYR A 268 8.47 -37.63 7.26
N SER A 269 7.38 -37.15 7.86
CA SER A 269 7.11 -35.72 8.04
C SER A 269 8.27 -34.99 8.72
N TYR A 270 8.85 -35.58 9.77
CA TYR A 270 10.02 -35.01 10.43
C TYR A 270 11.25 -34.93 9.51
N ARG A 271 11.55 -36.00 8.75
CA ARG A 271 12.69 -36.06 7.83
C ARG A 271 12.57 -35.05 6.70
N VAL A 272 11.43 -34.98 6.02
CA VAL A 272 11.24 -34.04 4.89
C VAL A 272 11.24 -32.59 5.36
N ARG A 273 10.62 -32.28 6.50
CA ARG A 273 10.65 -30.92 7.09
C ARG A 273 12.09 -30.48 7.40
N ASN A 274 12.90 -31.38 7.95
CA ASN A 274 14.31 -31.10 8.21
C ASN A 274 15.13 -30.98 6.92
N ARG A 275 14.86 -31.82 5.92
CA ARG A 275 15.51 -31.77 4.60
C ARG A 275 15.21 -30.44 3.89
N LEU A 276 13.93 -30.04 3.83
CA LEU A 276 13.50 -28.75 3.31
C LEU A 276 14.24 -27.59 3.98
N ARG A 277 14.35 -27.60 5.31
CA ARG A 277 15.07 -26.55 6.02
C ARG A 277 16.57 -26.55 5.69
N LYS A 278 17.25 -27.69 5.81
CA LYS A 278 18.72 -27.78 5.76
C LYS A 278 19.28 -27.72 4.35
N GLN A 279 18.64 -28.40 3.40
CA GLN A 279 19.13 -28.56 2.03
C GLN A 279 18.54 -27.51 1.08
N VAL A 280 17.34 -26.99 1.36
CA VAL A 280 16.66 -26.02 0.48
C VAL A 280 16.69 -24.62 1.09
N LEU A 281 15.91 -24.36 2.14
CA LEU A 281 15.69 -23.00 2.61
C LEU A 281 16.96 -22.31 3.12
N VAL A 282 17.83 -23.00 3.87
CA VAL A 282 19.05 -22.39 4.44
C VAL A 282 20.07 -22.03 3.35
N PRO A 283 20.49 -22.94 2.45
CA PRO A 283 21.43 -22.60 1.38
C PRO A 283 20.88 -21.49 0.47
N LEU A 284 19.62 -21.62 0.04
CA LEU A 284 19.03 -20.68 -0.90
C LEU A 284 18.87 -19.27 -0.30
N ARG A 285 18.54 -19.16 0.98
CA ARG A 285 18.47 -17.85 1.64
C ARG A 285 19.85 -17.20 1.82
N LYS A 286 20.92 -17.97 2.05
CA LYS A 286 22.27 -17.42 2.10
C LYS A 286 22.68 -16.81 0.76
N VAL A 287 22.32 -17.45 -0.35
CA VAL A 287 22.52 -16.91 -1.70
C VAL A 287 21.74 -15.61 -1.89
N LEU A 288 20.47 -15.59 -1.49
CA LEU A 288 19.62 -14.40 -1.61
C LEU A 288 20.02 -13.25 -0.67
N GLU A 289 20.64 -13.53 0.49
CA GLU A 289 21.18 -12.50 1.40
C GLU A 289 22.43 -11.82 0.83
N SER A 290 23.15 -12.50 -0.06
CA SER A 290 24.28 -11.91 -0.80
C SER A 290 23.83 -11.01 -1.96
N GLN A 291 22.57 -11.14 -2.39
CA GLN A 291 21.91 -10.28 -3.36
C GLN A 291 21.22 -9.11 -2.62
N GLU A 292 21.28 -7.92 -3.21
CA GLU A 292 20.99 -6.62 -2.59
C GLU A 292 19.72 -6.55 -1.71
N VAL A 293 19.81 -5.79 -0.61
CA VAL A 293 18.68 -5.53 0.29
C VAL A 293 17.66 -4.64 -0.43
N SER A 294 16.37 -5.00 -0.42
CA SER A 294 15.31 -4.14 -0.97
C SER A 294 15.31 -2.78 -0.29
N SER A 295 15.18 -1.75 -1.11
CA SER A 295 15.18 -0.35 -0.71
C SER A 295 14.07 -0.03 0.32
N VAL A 296 12.91 -0.69 0.23
CA VAL A 296 11.81 -0.54 1.19
C VAL A 296 12.21 -1.05 2.58
N ALA A 297 12.89 -2.20 2.66
CA ALA A 297 13.38 -2.73 3.93
C ALA A 297 14.43 -1.79 4.55
N MET A 298 15.31 -1.20 3.73
CA MET A 298 16.22 -0.16 4.20
C MET A 298 15.45 1.04 4.79
N SER A 299 14.34 1.43 4.16
CA SER A 299 13.56 2.60 4.60
C SER A 299 12.78 2.39 5.90
N LEU A 300 12.30 1.16 6.15
CA LEU A 300 11.51 0.82 7.33
C LEU A 300 12.37 0.48 8.55
N TYR A 301 13.58 -0.03 8.31
CA TYR A 301 14.51 -0.45 9.36
C TYR A 301 15.78 0.42 9.40
N LYS A 302 15.71 1.69 8.93
CA LYS A 302 16.84 2.64 8.85
C LYS A 302 17.69 2.63 10.14
N ASP A 303 17.05 2.67 11.29
CA ASP A 303 17.72 2.71 12.61
C ASP A 303 18.53 1.45 12.94
N LYS A 304 18.21 0.30 12.33
CA LYS A 304 18.95 -0.96 12.49
C LYS A 304 20.06 -1.14 11.46
N PHE A 305 19.97 -0.45 10.33
CA PHE A 305 20.95 -0.53 9.24
C PHE A 305 22.05 0.54 9.34
N LEU A 306 21.89 1.59 10.17
CA LEU A 306 22.87 2.66 10.40
C LEU A 306 24.17 2.15 11.06
N ASN A 307 24.99 1.43 10.28
CA ASN A 307 26.36 1.02 10.59
C ASN A 307 27.33 1.64 9.55
N ALA A 308 28.64 1.58 9.78
CA ALA A 308 29.66 2.12 8.86
C ALA A 308 29.52 1.62 7.40
N ARG A 309 29.03 0.38 7.21
CA ARG A 309 28.74 -0.21 5.89
C ARG A 309 27.60 0.49 5.14
N PHE A 310 26.64 1.07 5.86
CA PHE A 310 25.49 1.77 5.27
C PHE A 310 25.85 3.18 4.80
N THR A 311 26.76 3.86 5.50
CA THR A 311 27.29 5.16 5.04
C THR A 311 28.06 4.98 3.72
N LYS A 312 28.91 3.94 3.62
CA LYS A 312 29.63 3.59 2.39
C LYS A 312 28.68 3.21 1.24
N TYR A 313 27.60 2.49 1.55
CA TYR A 313 26.55 2.19 0.56
C TYR A 313 25.81 3.45 0.11
N LEU A 314 25.47 4.39 0.99
CA LEU A 314 24.86 5.66 0.59
C LEU A 314 25.78 6.51 -0.28
N GLU A 315 27.08 6.48 -0.02
CA GLU A 315 28.10 7.12 -0.88
C GLU A 315 28.19 6.42 -2.23
N GLN A 316 28.14 5.08 -2.28
CA GLN A 316 28.07 4.31 -3.52
C GLN A 316 26.78 4.57 -4.29
N VAL A 317 25.62 4.68 -3.64
CA VAL A 317 24.35 5.02 -4.30
C VAL A 317 24.33 6.47 -4.81
N LYS A 318 25.09 7.38 -4.17
CA LYS A 318 25.30 8.74 -4.69
C LYS A 318 26.25 8.77 -5.89
N ALA A 319 27.26 7.90 -5.92
CA ALA A 319 28.31 7.88 -6.94
C ALA A 319 27.96 7.00 -8.16
N GLU A 320 27.28 5.90 -7.92
CA GLU A 320 26.85 4.93 -8.92
C GLU A 320 25.33 5.04 -9.01
N ASN A 321 24.82 5.34 -10.19
CA ASN A 321 23.39 5.43 -10.55
C ASN A 321 22.70 4.04 -10.48
N THR A 322 23.03 3.22 -9.48
CA THR A 322 22.55 1.85 -9.24
C THR A 322 21.04 1.82 -9.27
N LYS A 323 20.46 0.89 -10.03
CA LYS A 323 19.02 0.81 -10.34
C LYS A 323 18.21 0.33 -9.12
N ILE A 324 17.87 1.24 -8.21
CA ILE A 324 16.78 1.04 -7.25
C ILE A 324 15.49 1.27 -8.02
N ASP A 325 14.66 0.24 -8.16
CA ASP A 325 13.34 0.34 -8.80
C ASP A 325 12.48 1.37 -8.05
N ALA A 326 12.30 2.55 -8.64
CA ALA A 326 11.55 3.67 -8.06
C ALA A 326 10.04 3.36 -7.87
N GLY A 327 9.53 2.31 -8.51
CA GLY A 327 8.13 1.87 -8.38
C GLY A 327 7.75 1.37 -6.98
N GLU A 328 8.71 1.12 -6.08
CA GLU A 328 8.43 0.52 -4.76
C GLU A 328 8.11 1.54 -3.65
N PHE A 329 8.34 2.86 -3.86
CA PHE A 329 8.13 3.89 -2.83
C PHE A 329 6.94 4.80 -3.11
N LEU A 330 5.98 4.81 -2.19
CA LEU A 330 4.91 5.80 -2.20
C LEU A 330 5.43 7.15 -1.67
N PRO A 331 5.16 8.28 -2.35
CA PRO A 331 5.68 9.60 -1.97
C PRO A 331 5.42 9.97 -0.51
N HIS A 332 4.21 9.66 -0.03
CA HIS A 332 3.80 9.94 1.34
C HIS A 332 4.60 9.14 2.38
N LEU A 333 5.16 7.97 2.03
CA LEU A 333 6.02 7.19 2.91
C LEU A 333 7.42 7.82 3.04
N ILE A 334 7.95 8.39 1.95
CA ILE A 334 9.21 9.15 1.95
C ILE A 334 9.07 10.34 2.91
N VAL A 335 7.99 11.12 2.76
CA VAL A 335 7.71 12.28 3.61
C VAL A 335 7.43 11.88 5.06
N LYS A 336 6.68 10.80 5.31
CA LYS A 336 6.46 10.30 6.66
C LYS A 336 7.76 9.89 7.36
N SER A 337 8.79 9.51 6.61
CA SER A 337 10.11 9.24 7.18
C SER A 337 10.85 10.51 7.61
N LEU A 338 10.55 11.67 7.00
CA LEU A 338 11.02 12.99 7.43
C LEU A 338 10.31 13.47 8.71
N ASP A 339 9.02 13.18 8.89
CA ASP A 339 8.27 13.61 10.10
C ASP A 339 8.68 12.83 11.36
N LYS A 340 9.04 11.55 11.22
CA LYS A 340 9.38 10.69 12.37
C LYS A 340 10.73 11.01 13.02
N SER A 341 11.66 11.61 12.28
CA SER A 341 12.97 12.02 12.81
C SER A 341 12.85 13.16 13.82
N LEU A 342 11.67 13.78 13.97
CA LEU A 342 11.40 14.86 14.93
C LEU A 342 11.07 14.37 16.35
N LYS A 343 10.78 13.08 16.56
CA LYS A 343 10.28 12.57 17.87
C LYS A 343 11.33 11.89 18.75
N HIS A 344 12.55 11.71 18.27
CA HIS A 344 13.69 11.19 19.03
C HIS A 344 14.98 11.70 18.38
N ASP A 345 16.03 11.93 19.19
CA ASP A 345 17.41 12.22 18.76
C ASP A 345 17.83 11.36 17.55
N CYS A 346 17.72 11.89 16.34
CA CYS A 346 18.00 11.16 15.11
C CYS A 346 18.98 11.95 14.24
N ARG A 347 20.07 11.28 13.90
CA ARG A 347 21.27 11.79 13.22
C ARG A 347 20.97 12.35 11.82
N TYR A 348 21.80 13.33 11.43
CA TYR A 348 21.83 14.08 10.15
C TYR A 348 21.60 13.24 8.87
N GLY A 349 21.91 11.94 8.88
CA GLY A 349 21.76 11.06 7.71
C GLY A 349 20.31 10.75 7.30
N SER A 350 19.32 10.86 8.19
CA SER A 350 17.93 10.45 7.89
C SER A 350 17.22 11.34 6.86
N VAL A 351 17.48 12.65 6.90
CA VAL A 351 16.93 13.65 5.96
C VAL A 351 17.56 13.45 4.58
N GLN A 352 18.87 13.26 4.51
CA GLN A 352 19.57 13.06 3.23
C GLN A 352 19.05 11.85 2.46
N VAL A 353 18.73 10.74 3.15
CA VAL A 353 18.18 9.55 2.48
C VAL A 353 16.81 9.86 1.85
N ALA A 354 15.94 10.60 2.54
CA ALA A 354 14.62 10.94 1.99
C ALA A 354 14.73 11.90 0.79
N GLU A 355 15.64 12.87 0.83
CA GLU A 355 15.91 13.76 -0.31
C GLU A 355 16.41 12.99 -1.54
N LEU A 356 17.35 12.06 -1.36
CA LEU A 356 17.85 11.21 -2.46
C LEU A 356 16.75 10.32 -3.02
N GLN A 357 15.92 9.73 -2.15
CA GLN A 357 14.79 8.91 -2.56
C GLN A 357 13.78 9.71 -3.39
N TRP A 358 13.49 10.94 -2.98
CA TRP A 358 12.59 11.84 -3.72
C TRP A 358 13.16 12.23 -5.07
N LYS A 359 14.39 12.75 -5.10
CA LYS A 359 15.06 13.18 -6.32
C LYS A 359 15.07 12.05 -7.35
N ARG A 360 15.42 10.84 -6.91
CA ARG A 360 15.42 9.65 -7.76
C ARG A 360 14.03 9.30 -8.30
N MET A 361 13.00 9.33 -7.45
CA MET A 361 11.62 9.06 -7.87
C MET A 361 11.17 10.03 -8.97
N VAL A 362 11.51 11.33 -8.82
CA VAL A 362 11.23 12.35 -9.83
C VAL A 362 12.03 12.10 -11.10
N ASP A 363 13.33 11.80 -10.99
CA ASP A 363 14.20 11.52 -12.13
C ASP A 363 13.74 10.28 -12.92
N ASP A 364 13.35 9.21 -12.24
CA ASP A 364 12.89 7.97 -12.88
C ASP A 364 11.53 8.16 -13.57
N LEU A 365 10.59 8.89 -12.95
CA LEU A 365 9.32 9.25 -13.61
C LEU A 365 9.53 10.19 -14.80
N SER A 366 10.45 11.17 -14.68
CA SER A 366 10.78 12.12 -15.75
C SER A 366 11.42 11.44 -16.97
N LYS A 367 12.12 10.31 -16.78
CA LYS A 367 12.62 9.47 -17.89
C LYS A 367 11.53 8.70 -18.61
N GLU A 368 10.50 8.27 -17.89
CA GLU A 368 9.34 7.58 -18.47
C GLU A 368 8.44 8.55 -19.23
N GLY A 369 8.33 9.79 -18.78
CA GLY A 369 7.63 10.85 -19.50
C GLY A 369 7.50 12.15 -18.69
N LYS A 370 6.95 13.18 -19.33
CA LYS A 370 6.69 14.48 -18.70
C LYS A 370 5.23 14.86 -18.79
N LEU A 371 4.77 15.62 -17.81
CA LEU A 371 3.40 16.12 -17.77
C LEU A 371 3.31 17.46 -18.54
N ARG A 372 2.81 17.39 -19.78
CA ARG A 372 2.66 18.58 -20.64
C ARG A 372 1.47 19.42 -20.20
N ASN A 373 1.72 20.69 -19.86
CA ASN A 373 0.72 21.66 -19.41
C ASN A 373 -0.21 21.13 -18.30
N CYS A 374 0.35 20.46 -17.31
CA CYS A 374 -0.42 19.95 -16.18
C CYS A 374 -0.28 20.85 -14.96
N MET A 375 -1.34 20.97 -14.18
CA MET A 375 -1.32 21.68 -12.90
C MET A 375 -1.95 20.84 -11.80
N ALA A 376 -1.37 20.91 -10.60
CA ALA A 376 -1.93 20.30 -9.41
C ALA A 376 -2.71 21.31 -8.57
N VAL A 377 -3.80 20.81 -8.01
CA VAL A 377 -4.71 21.49 -7.11
C VAL A 377 -4.76 20.67 -5.82
N CYS A 378 -4.19 21.21 -4.74
CA CYS A 378 -3.92 20.48 -3.51
C CYS A 378 -4.87 20.87 -2.38
N ASP A 379 -5.69 19.93 -1.91
CA ASP A 379 -6.52 20.14 -0.73
C ASP A 379 -5.68 20.13 0.56
N VAL A 380 -5.66 21.26 1.24
CA VAL A 380 -4.95 21.50 2.51
C VAL A 380 -5.91 21.73 3.69
N SER A 381 -7.19 21.41 3.51
CA SER A 381 -8.23 21.59 4.52
C SER A 381 -8.02 20.70 5.77
N PRO A 382 -8.65 21.02 6.92
CA PRO A 382 -8.47 20.26 8.15
C PRO A 382 -8.89 18.77 8.08
N SER A 383 -9.79 18.43 7.16
CA SER A 383 -10.24 17.05 6.90
C SER A 383 -9.08 16.18 6.37
N MET A 384 -8.16 16.81 5.65
CA MET A 384 -6.89 16.26 5.17
C MET A 384 -5.83 16.41 6.29
N LYS A 385 -5.69 15.40 7.16
CA LYS A 385 -4.74 15.41 8.31
C LYS A 385 -3.35 15.97 7.92
N LYS A 386 -2.69 16.62 8.89
CA LYS A 386 -1.45 17.45 8.86
C LYS A 386 -0.18 16.92 8.13
N THR A 387 -0.21 15.77 7.47
CA THR A 387 0.82 15.37 6.50
C THR A 387 0.11 14.99 5.20
N SER A 388 -0.38 16.02 4.49
CA SER A 388 -1.33 15.90 3.39
C SER A 388 -0.69 15.20 2.18
N VAL A 389 -1.10 13.94 1.95
CA VAL A 389 -0.77 13.19 0.72
C VAL A 389 -1.04 14.04 -0.53
N ALA A 390 -2.06 14.90 -0.49
CA ALA A 390 -2.36 15.89 -1.52
C ALA A 390 -1.19 16.84 -1.83
N VAL A 391 -0.55 17.42 -0.82
CA VAL A 391 0.60 18.32 -1.01
C VAL A 391 1.78 17.56 -1.61
N VAL A 392 2.01 16.33 -1.16
CA VAL A 392 3.11 15.52 -1.67
C VAL A 392 2.90 15.14 -3.14
N LEU A 393 1.69 14.70 -3.51
CA LEU A 393 1.36 14.38 -4.90
C LEU A 393 1.34 15.63 -5.78
N GLY A 394 0.84 16.76 -5.27
CA GLY A 394 0.85 18.00 -6.02
C GLY A 394 2.25 18.58 -6.23
N LEU A 395 3.15 18.43 -5.25
CA LEU A 395 4.56 18.76 -5.42
C LEU A 395 5.20 17.90 -6.50
N LEU A 396 4.89 16.59 -6.51
CA LEU A 396 5.38 15.67 -7.55
C LEU A 396 4.91 16.08 -8.94
N VAL A 397 3.61 16.36 -9.13
CA VAL A 397 3.07 16.86 -10.40
C VAL A 397 3.74 18.17 -10.79
N SER A 398 3.89 19.11 -9.85
CA SER A 398 4.57 20.38 -10.09
C SER A 398 6.03 20.23 -10.54
N GLU A 399 6.75 19.20 -10.08
CA GLU A 399 8.14 18.94 -10.50
C GLU A 399 8.23 18.20 -11.86
N LEU A 400 7.22 17.37 -12.18
CA LEU A 400 7.11 16.64 -13.45
C LEU A 400 6.48 17.47 -14.59
N SER A 401 5.80 18.57 -14.26
CA SER A 401 5.21 19.48 -15.24
C SER A 401 6.27 20.23 -16.04
N GLU A 402 5.96 20.48 -17.32
CA GLU A 402 6.77 21.32 -18.21
C GLU A 402 6.49 22.83 -18.01
N ASP A 403 7.41 23.66 -18.51
CA ASP A 403 7.20 25.10 -18.57
C ASP A 403 5.98 25.43 -19.46
N PRO A 404 5.15 26.43 -19.12
CA PRO A 404 5.34 27.48 -18.10
C PRO A 404 4.79 27.13 -16.70
N TRP A 405 4.29 25.91 -16.51
CA TRP A 405 3.59 25.49 -15.29
C TRP A 405 4.49 24.73 -14.29
N LYS A 406 5.72 24.40 -14.70
CA LYS A 406 6.73 23.81 -13.85
C LYS A 406 6.94 24.59 -12.56
N GLY A 407 6.99 23.88 -11.44
CA GLY A 407 7.18 24.48 -10.11
C GLY A 407 5.97 25.24 -9.57
N LYS A 408 4.81 25.21 -10.26
CA LYS A 408 3.59 25.89 -9.85
C LYS A 408 2.51 24.90 -9.41
N LEU A 409 1.77 25.26 -8.37
CA LEU A 409 0.58 24.52 -7.91
C LEU A 409 -0.45 25.48 -7.32
N ILE A 410 -1.71 25.05 -7.25
CA ILE A 410 -2.78 25.79 -6.58
C ILE A 410 -3.11 25.08 -5.28
N THR A 411 -3.15 25.82 -4.18
CA THR A 411 -3.67 25.29 -2.91
C THR A 411 -5.16 25.55 -2.80
N PHE A 412 -5.90 24.53 -2.34
CA PHE A 412 -7.34 24.58 -2.16
C PHE A 412 -7.68 25.25 -0.84
N SER A 413 -8.31 26.42 -0.92
CA SER A 413 -8.81 27.18 0.21
C SER A 413 -9.99 28.06 -0.25
N GLU A 414 -10.47 28.96 0.60
CA GLU A 414 -11.56 29.87 0.24
C GLU A 414 -11.16 30.80 -0.91
N ILE A 415 -9.87 31.14 -0.98
CA ILE A 415 -9.27 31.99 -2.02
C ILE A 415 -8.10 31.21 -2.63
N PRO A 416 -8.28 30.55 -3.79
CA PRO A 416 -7.22 29.77 -4.40
C PRO A 416 -6.06 30.66 -4.82
N VAL A 417 -4.85 30.28 -4.39
CA VAL A 417 -3.61 31.00 -4.71
C VAL A 417 -2.76 30.12 -5.60
N LEU A 418 -2.36 30.64 -6.76
CA LEU A 418 -1.30 30.05 -7.56
C LEU A 418 0.03 30.30 -6.86
N GLN A 419 0.68 29.23 -6.42
CA GLN A 419 1.95 29.28 -5.71
C GLN A 419 3.06 28.82 -6.63
N THR A 420 4.16 29.58 -6.67
CA THR A 420 5.44 29.09 -7.19
C THR A 420 6.20 28.51 -6.00
N VAL A 421 6.41 27.19 -6.00
CA VAL A 421 7.02 26.47 -4.88
C VAL A 421 8.46 26.95 -4.69
N LYS A 422 8.79 27.40 -3.48
CA LYS A 422 10.14 27.80 -3.08
C LYS A 422 10.72 26.83 -2.06
N GLY A 423 12.01 26.54 -2.17
CA GLY A 423 12.75 25.73 -1.20
C GLY A 423 13.86 24.88 -1.84
N ASP A 424 14.96 24.73 -1.13
CA ASP A 424 16.16 24.01 -1.62
C ASP A 424 16.08 22.49 -1.43
N ASN A 425 15.17 22.01 -0.57
CA ASN A 425 15.04 20.60 -0.22
C ASN A 425 13.56 20.22 -0.08
N LEU A 426 13.23 18.93 -0.17
CA LEU A 426 11.87 18.41 -0.09
C LEU A 426 11.16 18.92 1.16
N LYS A 427 11.85 18.92 2.31
CA LYS A 427 11.27 19.41 3.56
C LYS A 427 10.85 20.88 3.47
N SER A 428 11.71 21.77 2.98
CA SER A 428 11.41 23.20 2.88
C SER A 428 10.32 23.48 1.85
N LYS A 429 10.28 22.74 0.74
CA LYS A 429 9.19 22.82 -0.25
C LYS A 429 7.83 22.42 0.35
N ILE A 430 7.77 21.31 1.11
CA ILE A 430 6.53 20.87 1.76
C ILE A 430 6.08 21.89 2.81
N GLU A 431 7.00 22.35 3.65
CA GLU A 431 6.68 23.36 4.66
C GLU A 431 6.20 24.67 4.03
N PHE A 432 6.77 25.07 2.88
CA PHE A 432 6.35 26.24 2.14
C PHE A 432 4.88 26.12 1.69
N VAL A 433 4.52 25.02 1.02
CA VAL A 433 3.15 24.80 0.53
C VAL A 433 2.15 24.72 1.69
N GLN A 434 2.53 24.04 2.78
CA GLN A 434 1.67 23.90 3.96
C GLN A 434 1.45 25.24 4.68
N LYS A 435 2.50 26.05 4.87
CA LYS A 435 2.41 27.36 5.55
C LYS A 435 1.61 28.37 4.72
N THR A 436 1.80 28.37 3.40
CA THR A 436 1.19 29.37 2.52
C THR A 436 -0.22 29.00 2.06
N GLY A 437 -0.61 27.71 2.11
CA GLY A 437 -1.93 27.24 1.69
C GLY A 437 -3.06 27.46 2.71
N TRP A 438 -2.74 27.74 3.98
CA TRP A 438 -3.76 27.90 5.04
C TRP A 438 -4.41 29.29 4.99
N ARG A 439 -5.45 29.47 4.17
CA ARG A 439 -6.31 30.67 4.16
C ARG A 439 -7.78 30.34 3.92
N GLY A 440 -8.51 30.03 4.98
CA GLY A 440 -9.98 29.81 4.94
C GLY A 440 -10.38 28.35 5.19
N MET A 441 -11.67 28.14 5.53
CA MET A 441 -12.24 26.83 5.87
C MET A 441 -13.07 26.20 4.72
N ASN A 442 -13.33 26.98 3.67
CA ASN A 442 -14.24 26.63 2.58
C ASN A 442 -13.50 26.32 1.27
N THR A 443 -14.18 25.65 0.35
CA THR A 443 -13.64 24.88 -0.77
C THR A 443 -14.38 25.31 -2.06
N ASN A 444 -13.94 26.38 -2.74
CA ASN A 444 -14.58 26.85 -3.99
C ASN A 444 -13.84 26.37 -5.26
N PHE A 445 -14.40 25.35 -5.91
CA PHE A 445 -13.85 24.75 -7.13
C PHE A 445 -13.87 25.70 -8.34
N GLN A 446 -14.88 26.55 -8.49
CA GLN A 446 -14.99 27.50 -9.61
C GLN A 446 -13.90 28.57 -9.58
N ASN A 447 -13.55 29.04 -8.39
CA ASN A 447 -12.52 30.07 -8.22
C ASN A 447 -11.15 29.63 -8.76
N VAL A 448 -10.87 28.32 -8.77
CA VAL A 448 -9.64 27.77 -9.36
C VAL A 448 -9.60 28.04 -10.86
N PHE A 449 -10.69 27.78 -11.58
CA PHE A 449 -10.80 28.03 -13.01
C PHE A 449 -10.83 29.52 -13.33
N ASP A 450 -11.50 30.34 -12.51
CA ASP A 450 -11.49 31.79 -12.66
C ASP A 450 -10.07 32.35 -12.53
N LYS A 451 -9.26 31.80 -11.61
CA LYS A 451 -7.86 32.19 -11.44
C LYS A 451 -6.99 31.79 -12.63
N ILE A 452 -7.17 30.57 -13.15
CA ILE A 452 -6.46 30.10 -14.34
C ILE A 452 -6.79 30.99 -15.54
N LEU A 453 -8.08 31.26 -15.78
CA LEU A 453 -8.52 32.14 -16.88
C LEU A 453 -8.02 33.56 -16.72
N LYS A 454 -8.00 34.10 -15.51
CA LYS A 454 -7.45 35.44 -15.24
C LYS A 454 -5.99 35.52 -15.67
N ILE A 455 -5.17 34.54 -15.30
CA ILE A 455 -3.76 34.48 -15.68
C ILE A 455 -3.61 34.30 -17.19
N ALA A 456 -4.42 33.43 -17.80
CA ALA A 456 -4.40 33.21 -19.24
C ALA A 456 -4.64 34.50 -20.03
N VAL A 457 -5.61 35.31 -19.60
CA VAL A 457 -5.92 36.60 -20.22
C VAL A 457 -4.85 37.65 -19.92
N GLU A 458 -4.35 37.72 -18.68
CA GLU A 458 -3.31 38.69 -18.27
C GLU A 458 -1.96 38.43 -18.98
N GLU A 459 -1.58 37.17 -19.15
CA GLU A 459 -0.34 36.75 -19.81
C GLU A 459 -0.50 36.52 -21.33
N ASN A 460 -1.70 36.73 -21.88
CA ASN A 460 -2.06 36.48 -23.28
C ASN A 460 -1.60 35.09 -23.77
N LEU A 461 -1.90 34.06 -22.98
CA LEU A 461 -1.49 32.68 -23.26
C LEU A 461 -2.16 32.18 -24.54
N LYS A 462 -1.39 31.49 -25.38
CA LYS A 462 -1.94 30.78 -26.53
C LYS A 462 -2.70 29.52 -26.07
N PRO A 463 -3.72 29.05 -26.82
CA PRO A 463 -4.43 27.80 -26.51
C PRO A 463 -3.50 26.60 -26.24
N GLU A 464 -2.34 26.54 -26.92
CA GLU A 464 -1.36 25.46 -26.74
C GLU A 464 -0.58 25.56 -25.43
N GLN A 465 -0.57 26.71 -24.77
CA GLN A 465 0.09 26.96 -23.48
C GLN A 465 -0.88 26.84 -22.30
N MET A 466 -2.18 26.78 -22.59
CA MET A 466 -3.21 26.55 -21.58
C MET A 466 -3.02 25.19 -20.91
N ILE A 467 -3.47 25.13 -19.66
CA ILE A 467 -3.46 23.91 -18.86
C ILE A 467 -4.31 22.87 -19.57
N LYS A 468 -3.68 21.78 -20.00
CA LYS A 468 -4.37 20.66 -20.65
C LYS A 468 -5.01 19.73 -19.63
N ARG A 469 -4.39 19.58 -18.45
CA ARG A 469 -4.89 18.69 -17.39
C ARG A 469 -4.75 19.29 -16.01
N LEU A 470 -5.82 19.21 -15.22
CA LEU A 470 -5.88 19.69 -13.85
C LEU A 470 -6.05 18.50 -12.89
N PHE A 471 -5.03 18.23 -12.08
CA PHE A 471 -5.07 17.19 -11.05
C PHE A 471 -5.63 17.74 -9.75
N VAL A 472 -6.79 17.24 -9.33
CA VAL A 472 -7.51 17.71 -8.14
C VAL A 472 -7.36 16.67 -7.04
N PHE A 473 -6.44 16.91 -6.11
CA PHE A 473 -6.16 16.04 -4.98
C PHE A 473 -6.99 16.45 -3.77
N SER A 474 -8.11 15.76 -3.51
CA SER A 474 -9.06 16.11 -2.44
C SER A 474 -9.79 14.86 -1.90
N ASP A 475 -10.57 15.03 -0.83
CA ASP A 475 -11.55 14.05 -0.35
C ASP A 475 -12.90 14.11 -1.09
N MET A 476 -12.99 14.97 -2.12
CA MET A 476 -14.17 15.18 -2.99
C MET A 476 -15.35 15.86 -2.29
N GLU A 477 -15.14 16.44 -1.10
CA GLU A 477 -16.14 17.24 -0.40
C GLU A 477 -16.05 18.72 -0.82
N PHE A 478 -16.42 19.01 -2.07
CA PHE A 478 -16.46 20.38 -2.59
C PHE A 478 -17.65 21.17 -2.00
N ASP A 479 -17.48 22.49 -1.83
CA ASP A 479 -18.59 23.41 -1.49
C ASP A 479 -19.37 23.85 -2.73
N LYS A 480 -20.60 24.32 -2.50
CA LYS A 480 -21.58 24.61 -3.54
C LYS A 480 -21.01 25.65 -4.49
N ALA A 481 -20.74 25.23 -5.72
CA ALA A 481 -19.90 25.98 -6.64
C ALA A 481 -20.69 26.73 -7.73
N SER A 482 -21.92 26.33 -8.06
CA SER A 482 -22.77 27.08 -9.00
C SER A 482 -23.77 28.00 -8.28
N THR A 483 -23.83 29.26 -8.70
CA THR A 483 -24.90 30.21 -8.36
C THR A 483 -26.22 29.89 -9.07
N LYS A 484 -26.19 29.03 -10.11
CA LYS A 484 -27.37 28.56 -10.84
C LYS A 484 -27.80 27.17 -10.36
N PRO A 485 -29.04 26.98 -9.88
CA PRO A 485 -29.49 25.69 -9.31
C PRO A 485 -29.48 24.49 -10.26
N TRP A 486 -29.48 24.73 -11.58
CA TRP A 486 -29.64 23.72 -12.64
C TRP A 486 -28.38 23.53 -13.51
N GLU A 487 -27.28 24.20 -13.19
CA GLU A 487 -26.01 24.09 -13.93
C GLU A 487 -24.99 23.32 -13.09
N THR A 488 -24.37 22.29 -13.67
CA THR A 488 -23.27 21.55 -13.03
C THR A 488 -21.97 22.37 -13.03
N ASP A 489 -21.05 22.06 -12.12
CA ASP A 489 -19.77 22.76 -12.06
C ASP A 489 -18.97 22.65 -13.36
N TYR A 490 -19.04 21.50 -14.04
CA TYR A 490 -18.40 21.30 -15.33
C TYR A 490 -19.00 22.21 -16.43
N GLN A 491 -20.34 22.30 -16.52
CA GLN A 491 -21.00 23.18 -17.49
C GLN A 491 -20.64 24.65 -17.27
N ALA A 492 -20.55 25.09 -16.01
CA ALA A 492 -20.13 26.45 -15.69
C ALA A 492 -18.69 26.73 -16.14
N ILE A 493 -17.78 25.75 -16.03
CA ILE A 493 -16.39 25.86 -16.51
C ILE A 493 -16.38 25.99 -18.05
N VAL A 494 -17.12 25.13 -18.76
CA VAL A 494 -17.23 25.16 -20.23
C VAL A 494 -17.69 26.53 -20.71
N ARG A 495 -18.73 27.09 -20.08
CA ARG A 495 -19.23 28.42 -20.42
C ARG A 495 -18.16 29.50 -20.22
N LYS A 496 -17.52 29.53 -19.04
CA LYS A 496 -16.50 30.55 -18.70
C LYS A 496 -15.30 30.54 -19.66
N TYR A 497 -14.81 29.37 -20.03
CA TYR A 497 -13.72 29.23 -21.00
C TYR A 497 -14.15 29.70 -22.39
N THR A 498 -15.37 29.35 -22.81
CA THR A 498 -15.93 29.77 -24.11
C THR A 498 -16.09 31.29 -24.19
N GLU A 499 -16.65 31.92 -23.14
CA GLU A 499 -16.82 33.38 -23.05
C GLU A 499 -15.48 34.15 -23.09
N LYS A 500 -14.37 33.52 -22.67
CA LYS A 500 -13.03 34.11 -22.69
C LYS A 500 -12.21 33.75 -23.94
N GLY A 501 -12.80 33.06 -24.92
CA GLY A 501 -12.11 32.68 -26.17
C GLY A 501 -11.25 31.42 -26.08
N TYR A 502 -11.32 30.68 -24.96
CA TYR A 502 -10.54 29.46 -24.70
C TYR A 502 -11.39 28.17 -24.75
N GLY A 503 -12.55 28.19 -25.42
CA GLY A 503 -13.47 27.04 -25.48
C GLY A 503 -12.84 25.77 -26.09
N SER A 504 -11.85 25.91 -26.96
CA SER A 504 -11.09 24.79 -27.55
C SER A 504 -9.95 24.28 -26.66
N ALA A 505 -9.64 24.98 -25.56
CA ALA A 505 -8.53 24.68 -24.65
C ALA A 505 -9.04 24.38 -23.24
N LEU A 506 -10.12 23.59 -23.15
CA LEU A 506 -10.69 23.15 -21.88
C LEU A 506 -9.77 22.13 -21.21
N PRO A 507 -9.40 22.33 -19.93
CA PRO A 507 -8.59 21.36 -19.20
C PRO A 507 -9.40 20.08 -18.94
N GLN A 508 -8.79 18.93 -19.18
CA GLN A 508 -9.26 17.67 -18.63
C GLN A 508 -9.10 17.70 -17.10
N ILE A 509 -10.14 17.32 -16.37
CA ILE A 509 -10.14 17.34 -14.91
C ILE A 509 -9.89 15.92 -14.39
N VAL A 510 -8.82 15.73 -13.63
CA VAL A 510 -8.50 14.47 -12.97
C VAL A 510 -8.86 14.59 -11.50
N PHE A 511 -10.04 14.09 -11.11
CA PHE A 511 -10.43 14.01 -9.71
C PHE A 511 -9.72 12.84 -9.05
N TRP A 512 -8.85 13.13 -8.09
CA TRP A 512 -8.05 12.13 -7.41
C TRP A 512 -8.47 12.01 -5.96
N ASN A 513 -9.25 10.99 -5.65
CA ASN A 513 -9.79 10.78 -4.32
C ASN A 513 -8.75 10.19 -3.37
N LEU A 514 -8.49 10.92 -2.29
CA LEU A 514 -7.50 10.57 -1.27
C LEU A 514 -8.13 10.06 0.04
N ARG A 515 -9.45 10.12 0.18
CA ARG A 515 -10.16 9.74 1.41
C ARG A 515 -11.51 9.10 1.10
N HIS A 516 -11.93 8.18 1.96
CA HIS A 516 -13.26 7.59 1.81
C HIS A 516 -14.32 8.67 2.00
N SER A 517 -15.08 8.94 0.94
CA SER A 517 -16.22 9.84 0.90
C SER A 517 -17.38 9.16 0.16
N THR A 518 -18.58 9.73 0.27
CA THR A 518 -19.78 9.27 -0.45
C THR A 518 -20.05 10.09 -1.72
N ALA A 519 -19.26 11.14 -1.97
CA ALA A 519 -19.46 12.09 -3.04
C ALA A 519 -18.87 11.60 -4.36
N THR A 520 -19.70 11.57 -5.41
CA THR A 520 -19.26 11.25 -6.77
C THR A 520 -19.41 12.50 -7.64
N PRO A 521 -18.30 13.14 -8.06
CA PRO A 521 -18.38 14.46 -8.70
C PRO A 521 -19.04 14.42 -10.08
N VAL A 522 -18.90 13.32 -10.82
CA VAL A 522 -19.42 13.18 -12.20
C VAL A 522 -19.97 11.77 -12.48
N PRO A 523 -20.90 11.62 -13.46
CA PRO A 523 -21.32 10.31 -13.94
C PRO A 523 -20.24 9.62 -14.79
N ARG A 524 -20.41 8.32 -15.06
CA ARG A 524 -19.42 7.47 -15.76
C ARG A 524 -19.03 7.91 -17.17
N ASN A 525 -19.91 8.64 -17.88
CA ASN A 525 -19.75 9.03 -19.28
C ASN A 525 -19.41 10.52 -19.46
N GLN A 526 -19.00 11.20 -18.39
CA GLN A 526 -18.64 12.61 -18.45
C GLN A 526 -17.30 12.77 -19.18
N LYS A 527 -17.36 13.21 -20.44
CA LYS A 527 -16.17 13.53 -21.24
C LYS A 527 -15.33 14.62 -20.58
N GLY A 528 -14.01 14.53 -20.76
CA GLY A 528 -13.03 15.48 -20.24
C GLY A 528 -12.82 15.36 -18.73
N VAL A 529 -13.30 14.29 -18.09
CA VAL A 529 -13.12 14.05 -16.65
C VAL A 529 -12.62 12.62 -16.42
N VAL A 530 -11.68 12.49 -15.49
CA VAL A 530 -11.11 11.21 -15.08
C VAL A 530 -11.25 11.06 -13.56
N LEU A 531 -11.66 9.87 -13.12
CA LEU A 531 -11.79 9.51 -11.70
C LEU A 531 -10.66 8.56 -11.30
N LEU A 532 -9.78 9.00 -10.39
CA LEU A 532 -8.72 8.18 -9.80
C LEU A 532 -8.81 8.18 -8.29
N SER A 533 -8.16 7.20 -7.66
CA SER A 533 -8.13 7.12 -6.21
C SER A 533 -6.90 6.41 -5.66
N GLY A 534 -6.62 6.63 -4.37
CA GLY A 534 -5.49 6.01 -3.66
C GLY A 534 -4.22 6.86 -3.70
N PHE A 535 -3.09 6.27 -3.32
CA PHE A 535 -1.83 7.03 -3.09
C PHE A 535 -0.70 6.66 -4.05
N SER A 536 -1.02 5.91 -5.10
CA SER A 536 -0.04 5.36 -6.03
C SER A 536 0.39 6.38 -7.08
N THR A 537 1.69 6.62 -7.20
CA THR A 537 2.27 7.45 -8.25
C THR A 537 2.15 6.85 -9.63
N ASN A 538 1.94 5.53 -9.71
CA ASN A 538 1.91 4.83 -10.98
C ASN A 538 0.71 5.21 -11.84
N LEU A 539 -0.38 5.68 -11.22
CA LEU A 539 -1.53 6.22 -11.94
C LEU A 539 -1.18 7.53 -12.69
N LEU A 540 -0.08 8.22 -12.34
CA LEU A 540 0.40 9.37 -13.12
C LEU A 540 0.95 8.94 -14.49
N LYS A 541 1.47 7.71 -14.62
CA LYS A 541 2.04 7.19 -15.87
C LYS A 541 1.00 7.12 -16.99
N LEU A 542 -0.26 6.90 -16.63
CA LEU A 542 -1.38 6.95 -17.58
C LEU A 542 -1.40 8.27 -18.37
N PHE A 543 -0.91 9.37 -17.79
CA PHE A 543 -0.95 10.69 -18.41
C PHE A 543 0.36 11.14 -19.05
N PHE A 544 1.40 10.28 -19.07
CA PHE A 544 2.66 10.57 -19.74
C PHE A 544 2.54 10.46 -21.26
N ASP A 545 1.71 9.54 -21.74
CA ASP A 545 1.42 9.40 -23.16
C ASP A 545 0.34 10.41 -23.59
N SER A 546 0.59 11.07 -24.72
CA SER A 546 -0.29 12.10 -25.29
C SER A 546 -1.58 11.55 -25.90
N GLU A 547 -1.72 10.22 -26.00
CA GLU A 547 -2.86 9.55 -26.62
C GLU A 547 -4.11 9.55 -25.74
N LEU A 548 -3.99 9.93 -24.46
CA LEU A 548 -5.17 10.21 -23.65
C LEU A 548 -5.76 11.58 -24.04
N ASP A 549 -6.54 11.58 -25.12
CA ASP A 549 -7.25 12.72 -25.71
C ASP A 549 -8.44 13.20 -24.84
N MET A 550 -8.96 14.40 -25.13
CA MET A 550 -10.07 15.03 -24.40
C MET A 550 -11.38 14.22 -24.37
N ASP A 551 -11.50 13.18 -25.19
CA ASP A 551 -12.67 12.31 -25.28
C ASP A 551 -12.74 11.20 -24.22
N ILE A 552 -11.77 11.14 -23.30
CA ILE A 552 -11.79 10.15 -22.21
C ILE A 552 -12.86 10.49 -21.18
N ASP A 553 -13.59 9.45 -20.80
CA ASP A 553 -14.50 9.44 -19.67
C ASP A 553 -13.93 8.60 -18.50
N PRO A 554 -14.55 8.66 -17.31
CA PRO A 554 -14.11 7.90 -16.16
C PRO A 554 -14.01 6.38 -16.36
N GLU A 555 -14.84 5.80 -17.23
CA GLU A 555 -14.91 4.35 -17.46
C GLU A 555 -13.72 3.87 -18.29
N ILE A 556 -13.41 4.56 -19.39
CA ILE A 556 -12.22 4.32 -20.22
C ILE A 556 -10.94 4.44 -19.39
N ALA A 557 -10.87 5.45 -18.51
CA ALA A 557 -9.72 5.62 -17.63
C ALA A 557 -9.54 4.47 -16.62
N MET A 558 -10.64 3.95 -16.07
CA MET A 558 -10.60 2.77 -15.21
C MET A 558 -10.12 1.54 -15.99
N GLU A 559 -10.67 1.30 -17.18
CA GLU A 559 -10.29 0.18 -18.05
C GLU A 559 -8.80 0.23 -18.40
N ALA A 560 -8.29 1.40 -18.76
CA ALA A 560 -6.87 1.61 -19.02
C ALA A 560 -6.01 1.25 -17.80
N ALA A 561 -6.44 1.63 -16.59
CA ALA A 561 -5.72 1.33 -15.35
C ALA A 561 -5.67 -0.18 -15.00
N ILE A 562 -6.54 -1.00 -15.60
CA ILE A 562 -6.62 -2.46 -15.38
C ILE A 562 -6.38 -3.28 -16.66
N SER A 563 -5.76 -2.68 -17.67
CA SER A 563 -5.54 -3.29 -18.99
C SER A 563 -4.22 -4.04 -19.14
N GLY A 564 -3.26 -3.81 -18.23
CA GLY A 564 -1.89 -4.34 -18.31
C GLY A 564 -1.78 -5.87 -18.42
N GLU A 565 -0.64 -6.37 -18.88
CA GLU A 565 -0.41 -7.79 -19.18
C GLU A 565 -0.69 -8.71 -17.98
N GLU A 566 -0.40 -8.26 -16.76
CA GLU A 566 -0.66 -9.03 -15.55
C GLU A 566 -2.16 -9.27 -15.31
N TYR A 567 -3.01 -8.34 -15.73
CA TYR A 567 -4.46 -8.42 -15.59
C TYR A 567 -5.10 -9.40 -16.57
N GLN A 568 -4.48 -9.61 -17.73
CA GLN A 568 -4.98 -10.57 -18.74
C GLN A 568 -4.83 -12.02 -18.30
N LYS A 569 -3.99 -12.28 -17.29
CA LYS A 569 -3.74 -13.62 -16.72
C LYS A 569 -4.73 -13.97 -15.60
N LEU A 570 -5.68 -13.07 -15.30
CA LEU A 570 -6.70 -13.30 -14.29
C LEU A 570 -7.89 -14.05 -14.88
N VAL A 571 -8.39 -15.05 -14.15
CA VAL A 571 -9.49 -15.92 -14.61
C VAL A 571 -10.59 -16.00 -13.55
N VAL A 572 -11.85 -15.98 -13.98
CA VAL A 572 -13.01 -16.24 -13.11
C VAL A 572 -13.51 -17.64 -13.41
N VAL A 573 -13.79 -18.44 -12.36
CA VAL A 573 -14.00 -19.89 -12.51
C VAL A 573 -15.23 -20.42 -11.74
N ASP A 574 -15.94 -19.53 -11.04
CA ASP A 574 -17.12 -19.89 -10.23
C ASP A 574 -18.44 -19.58 -10.94
#